data_AF-X1NF28-F1
#
_entry.id   AF-X1NF28-F1
#
_cell.length_a   1.000
_cell.length_b   1.000
_cell.length_c   1.000
_cell.angle_alpha   90.00
_cell.angle_beta   90.00
_cell.angle_gamma   90.00
#
_symmetry.space_group_name_H-M   'P 1'
#
loop_
_entity.id
_entity.type
_entity.pdbx_description
1 polymer ?
#
loop_
_entity_poly.entity_id
_entity_poly.type
_entity_poly.pdbx_seq_one_letter_code
_entity_poly.pdbx_strand_id
1 'polypeptide(L)' 'FGFGSKVIINGDITQVDLPRKEHSGLIRVAKILKKIKGIEFVYLNDRDVVRHRLVQEIIRAYEREDLRNQERE' A
#
# COMPACT_ATOMS: atom_id res chain seq x y z
N PHE A 1 22.40 13.34 -1.17
CA PHE A 1 21.90 12.71 -2.41
C PHE A 1 22.72 13.24 -3.58
N GLY A 2 23.17 12.36 -4.50
CA GLY A 2 23.96 12.73 -5.68
C GLY A 2 23.09 12.97 -6.92
N PHE A 3 23.69 13.53 -7.98
CA PHE A 3 23.00 13.70 -9.28
C PHE A 3 22.48 12.35 -9.80
N GLY A 4 21.21 12.32 -10.24
CA GLY A 4 20.56 11.12 -10.75
C GLY A 4 20.09 10.10 -9.69
N SER A 5 20.27 10.37 -8.40
CA SER A 5 19.75 9.48 -7.35
C SER A 5 18.21 9.49 -7.32
N LYS A 6 17.62 8.31 -7.06
CA LYS A 6 16.18 8.14 -6.85
C LYS A 6 15.94 7.66 -5.42
N VAL A 7 14.80 8.06 -4.85
CA VAL A 7 14.33 7.58 -3.54
C VAL A 7 13.02 6.84 -3.77
N ILE A 8 12.87 5.70 -3.09
CA ILE A 8 11.63 4.92 -3.08
C ILE A 8 11.13 4.89 -1.65
N ILE A 9 9.87 5.25 -1.47
CA ILE A 9 9.16 5.13 -0.19
C ILE A 9 8.10 4.06 -0.40
N ASN A 10 8.13 3.00 0.39
CA ASN A 10 7.15 1.92 0.35
C ASN A 10 6.25 1.96 1.60
N GLY A 11 5.08 1.35 1.50
CA GLY A 11 4.15 1.17 2.60
C GLY A 11 2.90 0.43 2.15
N ASP A 12 2.12 -0.05 3.11
CA ASP A 12 0.83 -0.71 2.87
C ASP A 12 -0.30 0.19 3.38
N ILE A 13 -1.14 0.67 2.47
CA ILE A 13 -2.25 1.57 2.81
C ILE A 13 -3.44 0.83 3.44
N THR A 14 -3.46 -0.50 3.41
CA THR A 14 -4.51 -1.32 4.04
C THR A 14 -4.26 -1.51 5.53
N GLN A 15 -3.00 -1.45 5.98
CA GLN A 15 -2.57 -1.64 7.35
C GLN A 15 -2.44 -0.31 8.11
N VAL A 16 -3.55 0.40 8.28
CA VAL A 16 -3.58 1.66 9.04
C VAL A 16 -4.08 1.41 10.46
N ASP A 17 -3.15 1.28 11.39
CA ASP A 17 -3.43 1.10 12.82
C ASP A 17 -3.56 2.44 13.56
N LEU A 18 -4.36 3.36 13.00
CA LEU A 18 -4.62 4.68 13.58
C LEU A 18 -6.10 4.81 13.95
N PRO A 19 -6.45 5.54 15.04
CA PRO A 19 -7.83 5.71 15.49
C PRO A 19 -8.77 6.28 14.42
N ARG A 20 -8.22 6.99 13.43
CA ARG A 20 -8.93 7.36 12.20
C ARG A 20 -8.03 7.13 11.00
N LYS A 21 -8.53 6.43 10.00
CA LYS A 21 -7.80 6.12 8.74
C LYS A 21 -7.29 7.39 8.03
N GLU A 22 -7.99 8.51 8.18
CA GLU A 22 -7.61 9.82 7.62
C GLU A 22 -6.29 10.40 8.18
N HIS A 23 -5.81 9.89 9.32
CA HIS A 23 -4.53 10.29 9.89
C HIS A 23 -3.32 9.60 9.24
N SER A 24 -3.53 8.64 8.33
CA SER A 24 -2.41 7.98 7.65
C SER A 24 -1.61 8.97 6.81
N GLY A 25 -0.33 9.14 7.18
CA GLY A 25 0.61 9.97 6.44
C GLY A 25 0.78 9.51 5.00
N LEU A 26 0.81 8.20 4.74
CA LEU A 26 0.91 7.61 3.40
C LEU A 26 -0.31 7.97 2.52
N ILE A 27 -1.52 7.86 3.08
CA ILE A 27 -2.74 8.24 2.35
C ILE A 27 -2.77 9.75 2.09
N ARG A 28 -2.36 10.55 3.07
CA ARG A 28 -2.35 12.01 2.98
C ARG A 28 -1.31 12.51 1.97
N VAL A 29 -0.09 11.95 1.98
CA VAL A 29 1.00 12.37 1.09
C VAL A 29 0.67 12.09 -0.37
N ALA A 30 -0.01 10.97 -0.66
CA ALA A 30 -0.50 10.65 -1.99
C ALA A 30 -1.44 11.71 -2.55
N LYS A 31 -2.32 12.28 -1.72
CA LYS A 31 -3.22 13.37 -2.13
C LYS A 31 -2.47 14.69 -2.35
N ILE A 32 -1.54 15.03 -1.47
CA ILE A 32 -0.82 16.31 -1.48
C ILE A 32 0.19 16.37 -2.64
N LEU A 33 0.95 15.31 -2.87
CA LEU A 33 2.07 15.33 -3.81
C LEU A 33 1.71 14.86 -5.23
N LYS A 34 0.47 14.42 -5.48
CA LYS A 34 0.01 13.87 -6.78
C LYS A 34 0.33 14.73 -8.00
N LYS A 35 0.44 16.06 -7.84
CA LYS A 35 0.66 17.01 -8.94
C LYS A 35 2.11 17.49 -9.07
N ILE A 36 3.03 16.99 -8.24
CA ILE A 36 4.44 17.40 -8.28
C ILE A 36 5.15 16.64 -9.39
N LYS A 37 5.69 17.37 -10.36
CA LYS A 37 6.51 16.81 -11.43
C LYS A 37 7.75 16.13 -10.85
N GLY A 38 7.99 14.87 -11.23
CA GLY A 38 9.13 14.08 -10.77
C GLY A 38 8.84 13.13 -9.61
N ILE A 39 7.61 13.14 -9.06
CA ILE A 39 7.13 12.14 -8.11
C ILE A 39 6.12 11.24 -8.83
N GLU A 40 6.28 9.93 -8.68
CA GLU A 40 5.36 8.93 -9.23
C GLU A 40 4.80 8.06 -8.12
N PHE A 41 3.53 7.69 -8.24
CA PHE A 41 2.84 6.82 -7.27
C PHE A 41 2.54 5.48 -7.93
N VAL A 42 3.23 4.43 -7.47
CA VAL A 42 3.05 3.06 -7.94
C VAL A 42 2.20 2.30 -6.93
N TYR A 43 1.04 1.82 -7.38
CA TYR A 43 0.15 0.97 -6.58
C TYR A 43 0.29 -0.46 -7.06
N LEU A 44 0.82 -1.32 -6.19
CA LEU A 44 0.93 -2.74 -6.45
C LEU A 44 -0.35 -3.46 -6.02
N ASN A 45 -0.70 -4.50 -6.77
CA ASN A 45 -1.78 -5.42 -6.44
C ASN A 45 -1.26 -6.86 -6.37
N ASP A 46 -2.17 -7.80 -6.13
CA ASP A 46 -1.89 -9.23 -6.02
C ASP A 46 -1.16 -9.82 -7.24
N ARG A 47 -1.33 -9.23 -8.44
CA ARG A 47 -0.71 -9.69 -9.69
C ARG A 47 0.74 -9.26 -9.82
N ASP A 48 1.14 -8.17 -9.16
CA ASP A 48 2.52 -7.66 -9.19
C ASP A 48 3.45 -8.45 -8.26
N VAL A 49 2.85 -9.33 -7.46
CA VAL A 49 3.55 -10.20 -6.54
C VAL A 49 4.09 -11.41 -7.30
N VAL A 50 5.36 -11.35 -7.73
CA VAL A 50 6.07 -12.51 -8.30
C VAL A 50 6.31 -13.53 -7.19
N ARG A 51 5.36 -14.42 -6.95
CA ARG A 51 5.51 -15.43 -5.89
C ARG A 51 4.89 -16.77 -6.24
N HIS A 52 5.70 -17.78 -5.94
CA HIS A 52 5.39 -19.20 -5.80
C HIS A 52 3.96 -19.46 -5.29
N ARG A 53 3.29 -20.49 -5.83
CA ARG A 53 1.85 -20.80 -5.59
C ARG A 53 1.42 -20.66 -4.12
N LEU A 54 2.24 -21.18 -3.19
CA LEU A 54 1.97 -21.11 -1.75
C LEU A 54 1.80 -19.69 -1.22
N VAL A 55 2.61 -18.73 -1.69
CA VAL A 55 2.51 -17.35 -1.18
C VAL A 55 1.23 -16.67 -1.70
N GLN A 56 0.77 -17.00 -2.90
CA GLN A 56 -0.53 -16.54 -3.40
C GLN A 56 -1.68 -17.08 -2.55
N GLU A 57 -1.62 -18.36 -2.17
CA GLU A 57 -2.63 -18.98 -1.28
C GLU A 57 -2.65 -18.30 0.10
N ILE A 58 -1.49 -17.97 0.67
CA ILE A 58 -1.38 -17.23 1.94
C ILE A 58 -2.00 -15.84 1.82
N ILE A 59 -1.64 -15.05 0.80
CA ILE A 59 -2.18 -13.69 0.62
C ILE A 59 -3.71 -13.72 0.51
N ARG A 60 -4.25 -14.60 -0.34
CA ARG A 60 -5.70 -14.75 -0.50
C ARG A 60 -6.40 -15.17 0.80
N ALA A 61 -5.73 -15.91 1.68
CA ALA A 61 -6.30 -16.29 2.97
C ALA A 61 -6.43 -15.09 3.92
N TYR A 62 -5.42 -14.22 3.97
CA TYR A 62 -5.47 -12.98 4.74
C TYR A 62 -6.50 -11.99 4.18
N GLU A 63 -6.55 -11.77 2.87
CA GLU A 63 -7.55 -10.88 2.25
C GLU A 63 -8.99 -11.29 2.58
N ARG A 64 -9.28 -12.60 2.57
CA ARG A 64 -10.61 -13.12 2.97
C ARG A 64 -10.93 -12.87 4.44
N GLU A 65 -9.93 -12.92 5.31
CA GLU A 65 -10.13 -12.64 6.74
C GLU A 65 -10.36 -11.14 6.97
N ASP A 66 -9.59 -10.27 6.32
CA ASP A 66 -9.75 -8.83 6.44
C ASP A 66 -11.13 -8.35 5.95
N LEU A 67 -11.64 -8.93 4.86
CA LEU A 67 -13.01 -8.67 4.38
C LEU A 67 -14.07 -9.11 5.41
N ARG A 68 -13.91 -10.28 6.03
CA ARG A 68 -14.83 -10.75 7.08
C ARG A 68 -14.83 -9.84 8.30
N ASN A 69 -13.67 -9.29 8.67
CA ASN A 69 -13.56 -8.38 9.80
C ASN A 69 -14.20 -7.02 9.49
N GLN A 70 -14.08 -6.52 8.26
CA GLN A 70 -14.75 -5.30 7.82
C GLN A 70 -16.28 -5.41 7.75
N GLU A 71 -16.83 -6.59 7.47
CA GLU A 71 -18.28 -6.84 7.49
C GLU A 71 -18.87 -6.95 8.91
N ARG A 72 -18.02 -7.19 9.91
CA ARG A 72 -18.42 -7.34 11.33
C ARG A 72 -18.35 -6.02 12.11
N GLU A 73 -17.68 -5.01 11.55
CA GLU A 73 -17.64 -3.63 12.04
C GLU A 73 -18.74 -2.77 11.41
#